data_AF-A0A367FA87-F1
#
_entry.id   AF-A0A367FA87-F1
#
_cell.length_a   1.000
_cell.length_b   1.000
_cell.length_c   1.000
_cell.angle_alpha   90.00
_cell.angle_beta   90.00
_cell.angle_gamma   90.00
#
_symmetry.space_group_name_H-M   'P 1'
#
loop_
_entity.id
_entity.type
_entity.pdbx_description
1 polymer ?
#
loop_
_entity_poly.entity_id
_entity_poly.type
_entity_poly.pdbx_seq_one_letter_code
_entity_poly.pdbx_strand_id
1 'polypeptide(L)'
;MSSSTEQAVAAEAISADLLGFVERQTKASVTADLDLFGSGLVSSLFAMQLVVHVESTFGVSVQGEDLKLDNFRTVNAITDLVLRLRGNGDG
;
A
#
# COMPACT_ATOMS: atom_id res chain seq x y z
N MET A 1 18.22 -16.28 11.32
CA MET A 1 18.54 -15.02 10.62
C MET A 1 17.86 -14.89 9.25
N SER A 2 17.17 -15.92 8.73
CA SER A 2 16.55 -15.87 7.39
C SER A 2 15.28 -15.00 7.32
N SER A 3 14.44 -15.00 8.36
CA SER A 3 13.14 -14.30 8.31
C SER A 3 13.21 -12.77 8.21
N SER A 4 14.29 -12.13 8.69
CA SER A 4 14.45 -10.68 8.58
C SER A 4 14.76 -10.20 7.16
N THR A 5 15.38 -11.06 6.34
CA THR A 5 15.71 -10.72 4.93
C THR A 5 14.47 -10.87 4.05
N GLU A 6 13.65 -11.88 4.31
CA GLU A 6 12.42 -12.15 3.56
C GLU A 6 11.38 -11.02 3.69
N GLN A 7 11.22 -10.47 4.89
CA GLN A 7 10.33 -9.31 5.11
C GLN A 7 10.81 -8.05 4.40
N ALA A 8 12.12 -7.76 4.42
CA ALA A 8 12.69 -6.59 3.74
C ALA A 8 12.47 -6.67 2.22
N VAL A 9 12.70 -7.85 1.62
CA VAL A 9 12.45 -8.08 0.19
C VAL A 9 10.97 -7.95 -0.15
N ALA A 10 10.08 -8.47 0.72
CA ALA A 10 8.64 -8.31 0.54
C ALA A 10 8.19 -6.85 0.59
N ALA A 11 8.71 -6.07 1.54
CA ALA A 11 8.41 -4.64 1.68
C ALA A 11 8.80 -3.85 0.42
N GLU A 12 10.00 -4.09 -0.09
CA GLU A 12 10.50 -3.43 -1.30
C GLU A 12 9.65 -3.79 -2.53
N ALA A 13 9.27 -5.07 -2.67
CA ALA A 13 8.42 -5.52 -3.78
C ALA A 13 7.00 -4.91 -3.71
N ILE A 14 6.41 -4.83 -2.51
CA ILE A 14 5.10 -4.19 -2.30
C ILE A 14 5.16 -2.70 -2.65
N SER A 15 6.17 -1.99 -2.13
CA SER A 15 6.36 -0.57 -2.38
C SER A 15 6.55 -0.28 -3.88
N ALA A 16 7.38 -1.09 -4.56
CA ALA A 16 7.61 -0.95 -6.00
C ALA A 16 6.34 -1.16 -6.85
N ASP A 17 5.51 -2.16 -6.51
CA ASP A 17 4.24 -2.39 -7.20
C ASP A 17 3.25 -1.22 -7.00
N LEU A 18 3.12 -0.76 -5.76
CA LEU A 18 2.24 0.36 -5.40
C LEU A 18 2.68 1.67 -6.06
N LEU A 19 3.97 1.98 -6.06
CA LEU A 19 4.52 3.13 -6.77
C LEU A 19 4.16 3.03 -8.26
N GLY A 20 4.43 1.90 -8.89
CA GLY A 20 4.10 1.69 -10.30
C GLY A 20 2.60 1.87 -10.58
N PHE A 21 1.73 1.38 -9.70
CA PHE A 21 0.29 1.56 -9.84
C PHE A 21 -0.14 3.04 -9.73
N VAL A 22 0.36 3.75 -8.71
CA VAL A 22 0.06 5.17 -8.48
C VAL A 22 0.60 6.03 -9.62
N GLU A 23 1.83 5.81 -10.07
CA GLU A 23 2.43 6.57 -11.17
C GLU A 23 1.66 6.36 -12.48
N ARG A 24 1.25 5.12 -12.78
CA ARG A 24 0.43 4.83 -13.97
C ARG A 24 -0.92 5.54 -13.93
N GLN A 25 -1.57 5.57 -12.78
CA GLN A 25 -2.89 6.19 -12.65
C GLN A 25 -2.82 7.72 -12.64
N THR A 26 -1.86 8.29 -11.91
CA THR A 26 -1.72 9.73 -11.72
C THR A 26 -0.95 10.40 -12.85
N LYS A 27 -0.22 9.61 -13.66
CA LYS A 27 0.72 10.08 -14.70
C LYS A 27 1.78 11.05 -14.15
N ALA A 28 2.12 10.90 -12.88
CA ALA A 28 3.10 11.70 -12.17
C ALA A 28 4.08 10.79 -11.44
N SER A 29 5.33 11.21 -11.33
CA SER A 29 6.32 10.52 -10.50
C SER A 29 6.00 10.73 -9.03
N VAL A 30 5.97 9.65 -8.26
CA VAL A 30 5.68 9.68 -6.81
C VAL A 30 6.78 8.99 -6.03
N THR A 31 7.01 9.45 -4.80
CA THR A 31 7.95 8.82 -3.86
C THR A 31 7.19 8.09 -2.77
N ALA A 32 7.84 7.13 -2.12
CA ALA A 32 7.13 6.29 -1.15
C ALA A 32 6.63 7.07 0.09
N ASP A 33 7.29 8.18 0.43
CA ASP A 33 6.93 9.10 1.52
C ASP A 33 5.98 10.22 1.11
N LEU A 34 5.58 10.30 -0.17
CA LEU A 34 4.71 11.38 -0.63
C LEU A 34 3.30 11.22 -0.04
N ASP A 35 2.76 12.31 0.50
CA ASP A 35 1.36 12.38 0.92
C ASP A 35 0.46 12.41 -0.32
N LEU A 36 -0.11 11.25 -0.66
CA LEU A 36 -0.89 11.05 -1.88
C LEU A 36 -2.23 11.82 -1.85
N PHE A 37 -2.81 11.99 -0.66
CA PHE A 37 -4.05 12.74 -0.47
C PHE A 37 -3.77 14.23 -0.33
N GLY A 38 -2.75 14.60 0.45
CA GLY A 38 -2.32 15.99 0.63
C GLY A 38 -1.77 16.63 -0.64
N SER A 39 -1.17 15.84 -1.54
CA SER A 39 -0.73 16.30 -2.87
C SER A 39 -1.87 16.49 -3.88
N GLY A 40 -3.08 15.99 -3.58
CA GLY A 40 -4.21 16.00 -4.51
C GLY A 40 -4.10 14.99 -5.65
N LEU A 41 -3.11 14.09 -5.63
CA LEU A 41 -2.93 13.03 -6.63
C LEU A 41 -3.98 11.92 -6.47
N VAL A 42 -4.43 11.67 -5.23
CA VAL A 42 -5.48 10.68 -4.93
C VAL A 42 -6.81 11.35 -4.66
N SER A 43 -7.83 10.93 -5.42
CA SER A 43 -9.24 11.23 -5.13
C SER A 43 -9.88 10.12 -4.30
N SER A 44 -11.04 10.39 -3.70
CA SER A 44 -11.80 9.38 -2.94
C SER A 44 -12.15 8.13 -3.76
N LEU A 45 -12.39 8.30 -5.07
CA LEU A 45 -12.63 7.16 -5.97
C LEU A 45 -11.34 6.34 -6.18
N PHE A 46 -10.21 7.02 -6.36
CA PHE A 46 -8.93 6.33 -6.52
C PHE A 46 -8.49 5.62 -5.24
N ALA A 47 -8.81 6.17 -4.06
CA ALA A 47 -8.59 5.48 -2.80
C ALA A 47 -9.28 4.10 -2.75
N MET A 48 -10.53 4.01 -3.22
CA MET A 48 -11.23 2.71 -3.30
C MET A 48 -10.56 1.76 -4.31
N GLN A 49 -10.07 2.28 -5.44
CA GLN A 49 -9.31 1.47 -6.41
C GLN A 49 -7.99 0.97 -5.83
N LEU A 50 -7.32 1.79 -5.01
CA LEU A 50 -6.08 1.43 -4.33
C LEU A 50 -6.32 0.31 -3.30
N VAL A 51 -7.42 0.37 -2.55
CA VAL A 51 -7.84 -0.72 -1.65
C VAL A 51 -8.04 -2.02 -2.43
N VAL A 52 -8.82 -1.98 -3.51
CA VAL A 52 -9.08 -3.18 -4.34
C VAL A 52 -7.78 -3.71 -4.96
N HIS A 53 -6.89 -2.84 -5.42
CA HIS A 53 -5.58 -3.24 -5.95
C HIS A 53 -4.75 -3.94 -4.88
N VAL A 54 -4.71 -3.39 -3.66
CA VAL A 54 -3.99 -3.98 -2.52
C VAL A 54 -4.56 -5.35 -2.17
N GLU A 55 -5.87 -5.48 -2.00
CA GLU A 55 -6.52 -6.74 -1.65
C GLU A 55 -6.28 -7.80 -2.74
N SER A 56 -6.50 -7.45 -4.01
CA SER A 56 -6.37 -8.38 -5.13
C SER A 56 -4.93 -8.76 -5.44
N THR A 57 -3.97 -7.84 -5.33
CA THR A 57 -2.56 -8.09 -5.68
C THR A 57 -1.84 -8.88 -4.60
N PHE A 58 -2.20 -8.63 -3.34
CA PHE A 58 -1.47 -9.17 -2.20
C PHE A 58 -2.25 -10.21 -1.39
N GLY A 59 -3.51 -10.50 -1.75
CA GLY A 59 -4.35 -11.50 -1.09
C GLY A 59 -4.69 -11.15 0.36
N VAL A 60 -4.78 -9.85 0.66
CA VAL A 60 -5.13 -9.34 2.00
C VAL A 60 -6.57 -8.84 2.02
N SER A 61 -7.15 -8.67 3.21
CA SER A 61 -8.45 -8.00 3.37
C SER A 61 -8.30 -6.74 4.20
N VAL A 62 -8.76 -5.61 3.67
CA VAL A 62 -8.67 -4.28 4.29
C VAL A 62 -10.04 -3.89 4.79
N GLN A 63 -10.24 -3.86 6.12
CA GLN A 63 -11.55 -3.56 6.71
C GLN A 63 -11.44 -2.75 8.00
N GLY A 64 -12.54 -2.11 8.41
CA GLY A 64 -12.62 -1.44 9.71
C GLY A 64 -11.52 -0.40 9.94
N GLU A 65 -10.60 -0.68 10.86
CA GLU A 65 -9.50 0.22 11.22
C GLU A 65 -8.40 0.30 10.15
N ASP A 66 -8.33 -0.67 9.24
CA ASP A 66 -7.36 -0.67 8.14
C ASP A 66 -7.67 0.41 7.12
N LEU A 67 -8.96 0.73 6.92
CA LEU A 67 -9.45 1.76 5.99
C LEU A 67 -9.16 3.20 6.43
N LYS A 68 -8.49 3.40 7.57
CA LYS A 68 -8.11 4.74 8.02
C LYS A 68 -7.15 5.39 7.02
N LEU A 69 -7.37 6.68 6.77
CA LEU A 69 -6.55 7.50 5.87
C LEU A 69 -5.05 7.35 6.16
N ASP A 70 -4.68 7.27 7.44
CA ASP A 70 -3.27 7.14 7.85
C ASP A 70 -2.57 5.92 7.23
N ASN A 71 -3.29 4.81 7.01
CA ASN A 71 -2.74 3.62 6.36
C ASN A 71 -2.63 3.75 4.83
N PHE A 72 -3.33 4.73 4.23
CA PHE A 72 -3.33 4.98 2.78
C PHE A 72 -2.61 6.27 2.38
N ARG A 73 -2.14 7.03 3.37
CA ARG A 73 -1.61 8.38 3.17
C ARG A 73 -0.38 8.41 2.27
N THR A 74 0.50 7.45 2.42
CA THR A 74 1.74 7.30 1.66
C THR A 74 1.91 5.85 1.22
N VAL A 75 2.76 5.59 0.23
CA VAL A 75 3.04 4.20 -0.20
C VAL A 75 3.72 3.41 0.92
N ASN A 76 4.56 4.06 1.73
CA ASN A 76 5.17 3.42 2.90
C ASN A 76 4.11 2.94 3.90
N ALA A 77 3.08 3.77 4.18
CA ALA A 77 2.00 3.37 5.08
C ALA A 77 1.19 2.17 4.54
N ILE A 78 0.94 2.14 3.23
CA ILE A 78 0.23 1.03 2.59
C ILE A 78 1.09 -0.23 2.61
N THR A 79 2.39 -0.10 2.37
CA THR A 79 3.35 -1.21 2.47
C THR A 79 3.32 -1.83 3.86
N ASP A 80 3.39 -1.02 4.91
CA ASP A 80 3.30 -1.47 6.29
C ASP A 80 1.96 -2.14 6.62
N LEU A 81 0.85 -1.59 6.08
CA LEU A 81 -0.47 -2.20 6.21
C LEU A 81 -0.48 -3.60 5.60
N VAL A 82 0.01 -3.76 4.37
CA VAL A 82 0.03 -5.05 3.67
C VAL A 82 0.89 -6.07 4.42
N LEU A 83 2.07 -5.66 4.90
CA LEU A 83 2.94 -6.54 5.68
C LEU A 83 2.26 -7.00 6.97
N ARG A 84 1.56 -6.10 7.67
CA ARG A 84 0.78 -6.44 8.86
C ARG A 84 -0.34 -7.43 8.54
N LEU A 85 -1.13 -7.15 7.50
CA LEU A 85 -2.27 -8.00 7.12
C LEU A 85 -1.82 -9.40 6.67
N ARG A 86 -0.69 -9.53 5.96
CA ARG A 86 -0.13 -10.84 5.60
C ARG A 86 0.39 -11.62 6.81
N GLY A 87 0.90 -10.94 7.84
CA GLY A 87 1.34 -11.59 9.08
C GLY A 87 0.19 -11.96 10.03
N ASN A 88 -0.97 -11.32 9.88
CA ASN A 88 -2.16 -11.54 10.70
C ASN A 88 -3.19 -12.50 10.06
N GLY A 89 -2.94 -13.00 8.85
CA GLY A 89 -3.85 -13.89 8.10
C GLY A 89 -3.91 -15.34 8.59
N ASP A 90 -3.17 -15.69 9.64
CA ASP A 90 -3.20 -16.99 10.32
C ASP A 90 -4.02 -16.90 11.62
N GLY A 91 -5.35 -17.03 11.51
CA GLY A 91 -6.27 -17.04 12.65
C GLY A 91 -7.60 -17.73 12.33
#